data_AF-A0A3P5XPZ8-F1
#
_entry.id   AF-A0A3P5XPZ8-F1
#
_cell.length_a   1.000
_cell.length_b   1.000
_cell.length_c   1.000
_cell.angle_alpha   90.00
_cell.angle_beta   90.00
_cell.angle_gamma   90.00
#
_symmetry.space_group_name_H-M   'P 1'
#
loop_
_entity.id
_entity.type
_entity.pdbx_description
1 polymer ?
#
loop_
_entity_poly.entity_id
_entity_poly.type
_entity_poly.pdbx_seq_one_letter_code
_entity_poly.pdbx_strand_id
1 'polypeptide(L)' 'MRSKVETDIETTRKKLIAMAEKEGLSSPETLKLSHRLDELINQFQTAESKRLPNVD' A
#
# COMPACT_ATOMS: atom_id res chain seq x y z
N MET A 1 16.38 -7.70 -4.73
CA MET A 1 16.10 -6.32 -5.17
C MET A 1 14.62 -6.07 -4.90
N ARG A 2 14.24 -5.12 -4.03
CA ARG A 2 12.81 -4.87 -3.75
C ARG A 2 12.14 -4.31 -4.99
N SER A 3 10.91 -4.73 -5.28
CA SER A 3 10.15 -4.16 -6.39
C SER A 3 9.81 -2.69 -6.11
N LYS A 4 9.58 -1.91 -7.17
CA LYS A 4 9.13 -0.52 -7.04
C LYS A 4 7.85 -0.42 -6.22
N VAL A 5 6.92 -1.35 -6.45
CA VAL A 5 5.62 -1.41 -5.75
C VAL A 5 5.81 -1.69 -4.26
N GLU A 6 6.70 -2.61 -3.85
CA GLU A 6 7.02 -2.81 -2.42
C GLU A 6 7.59 -1.54 -1.76
N THR A 7 8.43 -0.81 -2.49
CA THR A 7 9.02 0.45 -1.98
C THR A 7 7.95 1.53 -1.80
N ASP A 8 7.00 1.60 -2.74
CA ASP A 8 5.88 2.53 -2.68
C ASP A 8 4.90 2.18 -1.55
N ILE A 9 4.64 0.88 -1.32
CA ILE A 9 3.85 0.38 -0.17
C ILE A 9 4.51 0.82 1.14
N GLU A 10 5.79 0.53 1.33
CA GLU A 10 6.52 0.88 2.56
C GLU A 10 6.52 2.39 2.81
N THR A 11 6.77 3.17 1.77
CA THR A 11 6.79 4.63 1.85
C THR A 11 5.41 5.19 2.20
N THR A 12 4.36 4.68 1.57
CA THR A 12 2.98 5.13 1.81
C THR A 12 2.53 4.75 3.21
N ARG A 13 2.88 3.54 3.69
CA ARG A 13 2.60 3.10 5.06
C ARG A 13 3.22 4.03 6.10
N LYS A 14 4.50 4.40 5.93
CA LYS A 14 5.17 5.34 6.84
C LYS A 14 4.49 6.71 6.86
N LYS A 15 4.09 7.22 5.69
CA LYS A 15 3.35 8.50 5.60
C LYS A 15 1.98 8.40 6.27
N LEU A 16 1.26 7.29 6.07
CA LEU A 16 -0.04 7.05 6.69
C LEU A 16 0.06 7.09 8.22
N ILE A 17 1.02 6.37 8.81
CA ILE A 17 1.23 6.34 10.26
C ILE A 17 1.53 7.76 10.78
N ALA A 18 2.49 8.45 10.16
CA ALA A 18 2.84 9.81 10.56
C ALA A 18 1.66 10.80 10.43
N MET A 19 0.81 10.62 9.42
CA MET A 19 -0.38 11.46 9.25
C MET A 19 -1.47 11.14 10.27
N ALA A 20 -1.68 9.86 10.56
CA ALA A 20 -2.62 9.42 11.58
C ALA A 20 -2.22 9.92 12.98
N GLU A 21 -0.93 9.91 13.30
CA GLU A 21 -0.39 10.49 14.54
C GLU A 21 -0.57 12.01 14.62
N LYS A 22 -0.40 12.71 13.48
CA LYS A 22 -0.45 14.17 13.42
C LYS A 22 -1.88 14.75 13.36
N GLU A 23 -2.75 14.15 12.55
CA GLU A 23 -4.06 14.71 12.17
C GLU A 23 -5.24 13.81 12.56
N GLY A 24 -4.96 12.58 13.02
CA GLY A 24 -5.97 11.60 13.41
C GLY A 24 -6.36 10.66 12.27
N LEU A 25 -6.96 9.53 12.67
CA LEU A 25 -7.35 8.45 11.75
C LEU A 25 -8.45 8.85 10.76
N SER A 26 -9.33 9.75 11.18
CA SER A 26 -10.47 10.21 10.38
C SER A 26 -10.16 11.47 9.56
N SER A 27 -8.92 11.97 9.56
CA SER A 27 -8.59 13.13 8.75
C SER A 27 -8.70 12.77 7.26
N PRO A 28 -9.16 13.70 6.39
CA PRO A 28 -9.24 13.44 4.95
C PRO A 28 -7.90 12.98 4.35
N GLU A 29 -6.79 13.45 4.91
CA GLU A 29 -5.45 13.19 4.41
C GLU A 29 -4.98 11.78 4.81
N THR A 30 -5.28 11.35 6.04
CA THR A 30 -5.07 9.98 6.50
C THR A 30 -5.91 9.00 5.69
N LEU A 31 -7.18 9.32 5.42
CA LEU A 31 -8.07 8.48 4.60
C LEU A 31 -7.55 8.34 3.16
N LYS A 32 -7.09 9.43 2.53
CA LYS A 32 -6.47 9.39 1.18
C LYS A 32 -5.24 8.47 1.17
N LEU A 33 -4.38 8.57 2.18
CA LEU A 33 -3.20 7.71 2.31
C LEU A 33 -3.60 6.25 2.53
N SER A 34 -4.67 5.97 3.27
CA SER A 34 -5.20 4.61 3.47
C SER A 34 -5.68 4.01 2.15
N HIS A 35 -6.52 4.73 1.40
CA HIS A 35 -6.99 4.27 0.09
C HIS A 35 -5.82 4.02 -0.86
N ARG A 36 -4.83 4.90 -0.88
CA ARG A 36 -3.64 4.73 -1.73
C ARG A 36 -2.82 3.50 -1.33
N LEU A 37 -2.70 3.23 -0.03
CA LEU A 37 -1.99 2.05 0.46
C LEU A 37 -2.70 0.77 0.01
N ASP A 38 -4.02 0.72 0.12
CA ASP A 38 -4.84 -0.43 -0.33
C ASP A 38 -4.69 -0.67 -1.83
N GLU A 39 -4.71 0.38 -2.66
CA GLU A 39 -4.47 0.27 -4.10
C GLU A 39 -3.12 -0.37 -4.42
N LEU A 40 -2.06 0.04 -3.72
CA LEU A 40 -0.70 -0.46 -3.94
C LEU A 40 -0.58 -1.94 -3.51
N ILE A 41 -1.20 -2.31 -2.38
CA ILE A 41 -1.25 -3.70 -1.91
C ILE A 41 -1.99 -4.57 -2.94
N ASN A 42 -3.14 -4.12 -3.43
CA ASN A 42 -3.92 -4.85 -4.45
C ASN A 42 -3.14 -5.01 -5.75
N GLN A 43 -2.41 -3.98 -6.19
CA GLN A 43 -1.54 -4.05 -7.37
C GLN A 43 -0.42 -5.07 -7.18
N PHE A 44 0.22 -5.08 -6.01
CA PHE A 44 1.26 -6.05 -5.68
C PHE A 44 0.73 -7.47 -5.67
N GLN A 45 -0.37 -7.72 -4.97
CA GLN A 45 -1.01 -9.04 -4.88
C GLN A 45 -1.46 -9.53 -6.27
N THR A 46 -2.07 -8.67 -7.08
CA THR A 46 -2.49 -9.02 -8.45
C THR A 46 -1.29 -9.39 -9.32
N ALA A 47 -0.19 -8.65 -9.20
CA ALA A 47 1.03 -8.93 -9.96
C ALA A 47 1.66 -10.28 -9.56
N GLU A 48 1.66 -10.60 -8.26
CA GLU A 48 2.18 -11.88 -7.76
C GLU A 48 1.25 -13.05 -8.11
N SER A 49 -0.08 -12.88 -8.03
CA SER A 49 -1.04 -13.91 -8.46
C SER A 49 -0.91 -14.24 -9.95
N LYS A 50 -0.55 -13.27 -10.81
CA LYS A 50 -0.29 -13.52 -12.24
C LYS A 50 1.04 -14.23 -12.51
N ARG A 51 1.97 -14.24 -11.55
CA ARG A 51 3.29 -14.86 -11.67
C ARG A 51 3.32 -16.33 -11.25
N LEU A 52 2.31 -16.78 -10.50
CA LEU A 52 2.11 -18.19 -10.19
C LEU A 52 1.11 -18.76 -11.20
N PRO A 53 1.56 -19.37 -12.33
CA PRO A 53 0.65 -20.20 -13.10
C PRO A 53 0.17 -21.32 -12.20
N ASN A 54 -1.13 -21.62 -12.28
CA ASN A 54 -1.77 -22.71 -11.56
C ASN A 54 -0.88 -23.95 -11.58
N VAL A 55 -0.44 -24.38 -10.40
CA VAL A 55 0.03 -25.74 -10.21
C VAL A 55 -1.25 -26.55 -10.06
N ASP A 56 -1.66 -27.20 -11.15
CA ASP A 56 -2.66 -28.27 -11.15
C ASP A 56 -2.22 -29.43 -10.24
#